data_AF-A0A0F4VLH9-F1
#
_entry.id   AF-A0A0F4VLH9-F1
#
_cell.length_a   1.000
_cell.length_b   1.000
_cell.length_c   1.000
_cell.angle_alpha   90.00
_cell.angle_beta   90.00
_cell.angle_gamma   90.00
#
_symmetry.space_group_name_H-M   'P 1'
#
loop_
_entity.id
_entity.type
_entity.pdbx_description
1 polymer ?
#
loop_
_entity_poly.entity_id
_entity_poly.type
_entity_poly.pdbx_seq_one_letter_code
_entity_poly.pdbx_strand_id
1 'polypeptide(L)'
;MRESELKMSVRAIEEAIKAKDVAKLCEFLTLITNGLRDITIPREEQPKTPVQGDPDLKKRVTVLALDYMKKKGAEGKSKFLLDILVPALGSHKTFVDCTDDDFRKIEEKLLEQSDA
;
A
#
# COMPACT_ATOMS: atom_id res chain seq x y z
N MET A 1 2.96 -25.43 -27.26
CA MET A 1 3.03 -24.14 -27.95
C MET A 1 3.81 -23.20 -27.06
N ARG A 2 4.80 -22.47 -27.58
CA ARG A 2 5.69 -21.65 -26.75
C ARG A 2 4.97 -20.38 -26.33
N GLU A 3 4.77 -20.21 -25.03
CA GLU A 3 4.38 -18.95 -24.43
C GLU A 3 5.47 -17.93 -24.77
N SER A 4 5.14 -16.99 -25.65
CA SER A 4 6.00 -15.84 -25.89
C SER A 4 5.82 -14.93 -24.68
N GLU A 5 6.74 -15.03 -23.72
CA GLU A 5 6.94 -14.00 -22.72
C GLU A 5 7.35 -12.72 -23.44
N LEU A 6 6.35 -11.92 -23.80
CA LEU A 6 6.54 -10.64 -24.45
C LEU A 6 7.09 -9.68 -23.39
N LYS A 7 8.42 -9.64 -23.25
CA LYS A 7 9.11 -8.65 -22.42
C LYS A 7 8.74 -7.26 -22.95
N MET A 8 7.79 -6.62 -22.27
CA MET A 8 7.31 -5.28 -22.58
C MET A 8 8.43 -4.29 -22.30
N SER A 9 9.26 -4.04 -23.30
CA SER A 9 10.28 -2.98 -23.28
C SER A 9 9.73 -1.75 -24.00
N VAL A 10 10.13 -0.56 -23.57
CA VAL A 10 9.74 0.71 -24.23
C VAL A 10 10.04 0.67 -25.73
N ARG A 11 11.14 0.02 -26.13
CA ARG A 11 11.52 -0.18 -27.54
C ARG A 11 10.47 -0.98 -28.34
N ALA A 12 9.87 -2.01 -27.75
CA ALA A 12 8.86 -2.83 -28.44
C ALA A 12 7.55 -2.05 -28.69
N ILE A 13 7.20 -1.11 -27.80
CA ILE A 13 6.05 -0.22 -27.96
C ILE A 13 6.37 0.82 -29.05
N GLU A 14 7.55 1.43 -29.01
CA GLU A 14 7.99 2.39 -30.04
C GLU A 14 8.00 1.78 -31.45
N GLU A 15 8.46 0.54 -31.58
CA GLU A 15 8.44 -0.18 -32.86
C GLU A 15 7.01 -0.45 -33.35
N ALA A 16 6.10 -0.85 -32.46
CA ALA A 16 4.69 -1.07 -32.80
C ALA A 16 4.00 0.24 -33.24
N ILE A 17 4.31 1.37 -32.61
CA ILE A 17 3.81 2.70 -33.01
C ILE A 17 4.32 3.07 -34.40
N LYS A 18 5.63 2.92 -34.64
CA LYS A 18 6.24 3.20 -35.95
C LYS A 18 5.64 2.33 -37.05
N ALA A 19 5.39 1.06 -36.76
CA ALA A 19 4.76 0.12 -37.69
C ALA A 19 3.24 0.32 -37.85
N LYS A 20 2.61 1.19 -37.04
CA LYS A 20 1.15 1.36 -36.94
C LYS A 20 0.43 0.03 -36.71
N ASP A 21 1.05 -0.86 -35.94
CA ASP A 21 0.52 -2.19 -35.65
C ASP A 21 -0.56 -2.10 -34.56
N VAL A 22 -1.80 -1.88 -34.99
CA VAL A 22 -2.95 -1.68 -34.10
C VAL A 22 -3.21 -2.89 -33.23
N ALA A 23 -3.03 -4.11 -33.75
CA ALA A 23 -3.27 -5.33 -32.99
C ALA A 23 -2.32 -5.43 -31.79
N LYS A 24 -1.03 -5.20 -32.02
CA LYS A 24 -0.01 -5.25 -30.97
C LYS A 24 -0.16 -4.12 -29.95
N LEU A 25 -0.58 -2.93 -30.38
CA LEU A 25 -0.89 -1.82 -29.47
C LEU A 25 -2.10 -2.13 -28.56
N CYS A 26 -3.13 -2.80 -29.10
CA CYS A 26 -4.28 -3.26 -28.30
C CYS A 26 -3.88 -4.34 -27.29
N GLU A 27 -2.95 -5.24 -27.62
CA GLU A 27 -2.40 -6.21 -26.67
C GLU A 27 -1.68 -5.51 -25.51
N PHE A 28 -0.85 -4.52 -25.79
CA PHE A 28 -0.20 -3.72 -24.74
C PHE A 28 -1.22 -3.01 -23.85
N LEU A 29 -2.24 -2.39 -24.44
CA LEU A 29 -3.31 -1.73 -23.69
C LEU A 29 -4.04 -2.71 -22.77
N THR A 30 -4.30 -3.92 -23.26
CA THR A 30 -4.97 -4.97 -22.49
C THR A 30 -4.10 -5.42 -21.31
N LEU A 31 -2.81 -5.66 -21.53
CA LEU A 31 -1.87 -6.05 -20.47
C LEU A 31 -1.73 -4.96 -19.40
N ILE A 32 -1.63 -3.69 -19.80
CA ILE A 32 -1.58 -2.55 -18.88
C ILE A 32 -2.89 -2.46 -18.08
N THR A 33 -4.03 -2.58 -18.76
CA THR A 33 -5.35 -2.49 -18.13
C THR A 33 -5.58 -3.65 -17.14
N ASN A 34 -5.17 -4.86 -17.49
CA ASN A 34 -5.26 -6.02 -16.61
C ASN A 34 -4.32 -5.88 -15.41
N GLY A 35 -3.07 -5.46 -15.61
CA GLY A 35 -2.14 -5.19 -14.51
C GLY A 35 -2.65 -4.09 -13.57
N LEU A 36 -3.22 -3.01 -14.11
CA LEU A 36 -3.86 -1.96 -13.31
C LEU A 36 -5.08 -2.50 -12.55
N ARG A 37 -5.88 -3.37 -13.16
CA ARG A 37 -7.01 -4.04 -12.51
C ARG A 37 -6.53 -4.93 -11.36
N ASP A 38 -5.45 -5.67 -11.52
CA ASP A 38 -4.89 -6.52 -10.46
C ASP A 38 -4.32 -5.70 -9.28
N ILE A 39 -3.88 -4.47 -9.53
CA ILE A 39 -3.45 -3.53 -8.50
C ILE A 39 -4.66 -2.84 -7.82
N THR A 40 -5.76 -2.62 -8.55
CA THR A 40 -6.91 -1.82 -8.07
C THR A 40 -8.05 -2.65 -7.51
N ILE A 41 -8.21 -3.91 -7.93
CA ILE A 41 -9.07 -4.87 -7.26
C ILE A 41 -8.27 -5.42 -6.09
N PRO A 42 -8.70 -5.20 -4.83
CA PRO A 42 -8.11 -5.88 -3.69
C PRO A 42 -8.16 -7.37 -4.00
N ARG A 43 -6.98 -7.98 -4.17
CA ARG A 43 -6.84 -9.42 -4.27
C ARG A 43 -7.68 -10.00 -3.13
N GLU A 44 -8.78 -10.70 -3.45
CA GLU A 44 -9.62 -11.32 -2.44
C GLU A 44 -8.68 -12.00 -1.46
N GLU A 45 -8.71 -11.52 -0.22
CA GLU A 45 -7.85 -12.03 0.83
C GLU A 45 -8.05 -13.54 0.83
N GLN A 46 -6.96 -14.29 0.63
CA GLN A 46 -6.95 -15.69 1.07
C GLN A 46 -7.57 -15.70 2.46
N PRO A 47 -8.49 -16.62 2.78
CA PRO A 47 -9.14 -16.65 4.08
C PRO A 47 -8.03 -16.72 5.11
N LYS A 48 -7.73 -15.56 5.72
CA LYS A 48 -6.83 -15.47 6.84
C LYS A 48 -7.50 -16.39 7.84
N THR A 49 -6.82 -17.48 8.17
CA THR A 49 -7.09 -18.21 9.40
C THR A 49 -7.45 -17.16 10.46
N PRO A 50 -8.54 -17.31 11.22
CA PRO A 50 -8.91 -16.33 12.22
C PRO A 50 -7.82 -16.36 13.29
N VAL A 51 -6.75 -15.60 13.07
CA VAL A 51 -5.93 -15.07 14.14
C VAL A 51 -6.96 -14.25 14.91
N GLN A 52 -7.20 -14.63 16.16
CA GLN A 52 -7.96 -13.80 17.10
C GLN A 52 -7.33 -12.41 17.09
N GLY A 53 -7.83 -11.55 16.21
CA GLY A 53 -7.46 -10.15 16.13
C GLY A 53 -7.91 -9.53 17.44
N ASP A 54 -7.02 -8.77 18.05
CA ASP A 54 -7.37 -7.98 19.22
C ASP A 54 -8.44 -6.97 18.78
N PRO A 55 -9.70 -7.15 19.21
CA PRO A 55 -10.83 -6.39 18.67
C PRO A 55 -10.70 -4.89 18.96
N ASP A 56 -9.85 -4.52 19.93
CA ASP A 56 -9.64 -3.14 20.34
C ASP A 56 -8.32 -2.55 19.83
N LEU A 57 -7.47 -3.30 19.12
CA LEU A 57 -6.16 -2.83 18.65
C LEU A 57 -6.27 -1.56 17.82
N LYS A 58 -7.13 -1.56 16.80
CA LYS A 58 -7.36 -0.38 15.96
C LYS A 58 -7.83 0.83 16.78
N LYS A 59 -8.67 0.59 17.78
CA LYS A 59 -9.20 1.64 18.66
C LYS A 59 -8.10 2.21 19.56
N ARG A 60 -7.28 1.37 20.18
CA ARG A 60 -6.14 1.79 21.00
C ARG A 60 -5.12 2.59 20.19
N VAL A 61 -4.73 2.08 19.03
CA VAL A 61 -3.80 2.78 18.13
C VAL A 61 -4.36 4.13 17.70
N THR A 62 -5.66 4.21 17.41
CA THR A 62 -6.31 5.48 17.07
C THR A 62 -6.24 6.47 18.24
N VAL A 63 -6.49 6.02 19.48
CA VAL A 63 -6.40 6.88 20.67
C VAL A 63 -4.96 7.37 20.87
N LEU A 64 -3.97 6.49 20.79
CA LEU A 64 -2.56 6.84 20.93
C LEU A 64 -2.11 7.82 19.83
N ALA A 65 -2.51 7.58 18.57
CA ALA A 65 -2.20 8.46 17.47
C ALA A 65 -2.81 9.85 17.67
N LEU A 66 -4.07 9.94 18.11
CA LEU A 66 -4.72 11.21 18.41
C LEU A 66 -4.05 11.95 19.56
N ASP A 67 -3.65 11.24 20.62
CA ASP A 67 -2.92 11.84 21.74
C ASP A 67 -1.55 12.39 21.30
N TYR A 68 -0.79 11.60 20.54
CA TYR A 68 0.47 12.03 19.94
C TYR A 68 0.28 13.28 19.08
N MET A 69 -0.71 13.29 18.18
CA MET A 69 -1.00 14.45 17.32
C MET A 69 -1.36 15.69 18.14
N LYS A 70 -2.14 15.54 19.22
CA LYS A 70 -2.47 16.65 20.12
C LYS A 70 -1.23 17.20 20.83
N LYS A 71 -0.35 16.33 21.34
CA LYS A 71 0.91 16.72 22.01
C LYS A 71 1.84 17.52 21.08
N LYS A 72 1.83 17.22 19.78
CA LYS A 72 2.67 17.90 18.77
C LYS A 72 2.01 19.15 18.16
N GLY A 73 0.79 19.51 18.56
CA GLY A 73 0.12 20.76 18.15
C GLY A 73 -0.23 20.82 16.66
N ALA A 74 -0.03 21.98 16.03
CA ALA A 74 -0.42 22.22 14.63
C ALA A 74 0.28 21.28 13.64
N GLU A 75 1.49 20.82 13.97
CA GLU A 75 2.27 19.90 13.14
C GLU A 75 1.94 18.43 13.40
N GLY A 76 1.03 18.12 14.33
CA GLY A 76 0.84 16.76 14.83
C GLY A 76 0.52 15.74 13.76
N LYS A 77 -0.30 16.10 12.77
CA LYS A 77 -0.59 15.21 11.63
C LYS A 77 0.65 14.93 10.78
N SER A 78 1.46 15.96 10.50
CA SER A 78 2.68 15.82 9.71
C SER A 78 3.73 15.00 10.46
N LYS A 79 3.92 15.27 11.77
CA LYS A 79 4.84 14.51 12.63
C LYS A 79 4.39 13.08 12.80
N PHE A 80 3.09 12.82 12.96
CA PHE A 80 2.60 11.46 13.01
C PHE A 80 2.88 10.69 11.71
N LEU A 81 2.73 11.34 10.55
CA LEU A 81 3.08 10.72 9.27
C LEU A 81 4.58 10.37 9.18
N LEU A 82 5.44 11.33 9.52
CA LEU A 82 6.89 11.25 9.32
C LEU A 82 7.63 10.46 10.41
N ASP A 83 7.19 10.59 11.66
CA ASP A 83 7.88 10.06 12.84
C ASP A 83 7.32 8.70 13.27
N ILE A 84 6.06 8.39 12.90
CA ILE A 84 5.37 7.15 13.29
C ILE A 84 5.04 6.28 12.08
N LEU A 85 4.17 6.75 11.18
CA LEU A 85 3.60 5.92 10.11
C LEU A 85 4.66 5.42 9.12
N VAL A 86 5.45 6.33 8.55
CA VAL A 86 6.49 5.97 7.58
C VAL A 86 7.57 5.08 8.22
N PRO A 87 8.10 5.38 9.42
CA PRO A 87 9.07 4.51 10.09
C PRO A 87 8.51 3.15 10.50
N ALA A 88 7.25 3.06 10.95
CA ALA A 88 6.63 1.80 11.35
C ALA A 88 6.35 0.87 10.17
N LEU A 89 5.92 1.43 9.04
CA LEU A 89 5.38 0.66 7.91
C LEU A 89 6.32 0.61 6.69
N GLY A 90 7.37 1.42 6.68
CA GLY A 90 8.31 1.56 5.56
C GLY A 90 7.70 2.17 4.28
N SER A 91 6.43 2.60 4.32
CA SER A 91 5.69 3.14 3.18
C SER A 91 4.50 3.98 3.65
N HIS A 92 4.00 4.83 2.75
CA HIS A 92 2.74 5.54 2.99
C HIS A 92 1.56 4.59 2.82
N LYS A 93 0.86 4.30 3.92
CA LYS A 93 -0.44 3.62 3.94
C LYS A 93 -1.48 4.47 4.66
N THR A 94 -2.74 4.35 4.25
CA THR A 94 -3.84 4.93 5.02
C THR A 94 -4.27 3.98 6.13
N PHE A 95 -4.94 4.50 7.18
CA PHE A 95 -5.48 3.69 8.28
C PHE A 95 -6.51 2.64 7.83
N VAL A 96 -7.10 2.81 6.65
CA VAL A 96 -8.06 1.85 6.08
C VAL A 96 -7.34 0.65 5.48
N ASP A 97 -6.12 0.86 4.96
CA ASP A 97 -5.30 -0.17 4.32
C ASP A 97 -4.36 -0.88 5.32
N CYS A 98 -4.41 -0.50 6.59
CA CYS A 98 -3.60 -1.09 7.65
C CYS A 98 -4.19 -2.43 8.11
N THR A 99 -3.33 -3.44 8.15
CA THR A 99 -3.60 -4.74 8.79
C THR A 99 -3.36 -4.67 10.30
N ASP A 100 -3.78 -5.69 11.04
CA ASP A 100 -3.49 -5.79 12.49
C ASP A 100 -1.99 -5.74 12.79
N ASP A 101 -1.15 -6.35 11.96
CA ASP A 101 0.31 -6.27 12.11
C ASP A 101 0.84 -4.86 11.83
N ASP A 102 0.24 -4.12 10.89
CA ASP A 102 0.56 -2.71 10.68
C ASP A 102 0.18 -1.90 11.93
N PHE A 103 -1.00 -2.16 12.52
CA PHE A 103 -1.43 -1.50 13.74
C PHE A 103 -0.53 -1.79 14.94
N ARG A 104 -0.05 -3.03 15.11
CA ARG A 104 0.92 -3.37 16.17
C ARG A 104 2.22 -2.59 16.04
N LYS A 105 2.77 -2.49 14.83
CA LYS A 105 4.00 -1.71 14.57
C LYS A 105 3.81 -0.23 14.86
N ILE A 106 2.65 0.31 14.51
CA ILE A 106 2.29 1.70 14.83
C ILE A 106 2.15 1.87 16.36
N GLU A 107 1.50 0.92 17.06
CA GLU A 107 1.35 0.92 18.51
C GLU A 107 2.72 0.95 19.20
N GLU A 108 3.63 0.04 18.82
CA GLU A 108 5.00 -0.01 19.34
C GLU A 108 5.73 1.33 19.15
N LYS A 109 5.68 1.92 17.95
CA LYS A 109 6.32 3.22 17.69
C LYS A 109 5.70 4.37 18.47
N LEU A 110 4.39 4.36 18.70
CA LEU A 110 3.71 5.36 19.52
C LEU A 110 4.10 5.24 20.98
N LEU A 111 4.25 4.01 21.50
CA LEU A 111 4.68 3.76 22.87
C LEU A 111 6.14 4.17 23.08
N GLU A 112 7.04 3.85 22.15
CA GLU A 112 8.45 4.31 22.20
C GLU A 112 8.57 5.84 22.30
N GLN A 113 7.69 6.58 21.63
CA GLN A 113 7.65 8.05 21.66
C GLN A 113 6.92 8.64 22.88
N SER A 114 6.23 7.79 23.65
CA SER A 114 5.53 8.17 24.87
C SER A 114 6.43 8.05 26.10
N ASP A 115 7.40 7.13 26.05
CA ASP A 115 8.39 6.87 27.10
C ASP A 115 9.69 7.70 26.95
N ALA A 116 9.79 8.53 25.90
CA ALA A 116 10.92 9.41 25.59
C ALA A 116 10.60 10.89 25.85
#